data_AF-A0A7L1M470-F1
#
_entry.id   AF-A0A7L1M470-F1
#
_cell.length_a   1.000
_cell.length_b   1.000
_cell.length_c   1.000
_cell.angle_alpha   90.00
_cell.angle_beta   90.00
_cell.angle_gamma   90.00
#
_symmetry.space_group_name_H-M   'P 1'
#
loop_
_entity.id
_entity.type
_entity.pdbx_description
1 polymer ?
#
loop_
_entity_poly.entity_id
_entity_poly.type
_entity_poly.pdbx_seq_one_letter_code
_entity_poly.pdbx_strand_id
1 'polypeptide(L)'
;MVNQKHGGTLLVQLGPRLQAHPEKLLRQRRGHDGRPEYLVQWSLLSSEERAAGGSGASCGESRPEHISMWMSAEELCACCPVLLAHGRSEGPRLKEEKAPGAAAAPPAEAALDEASLLEMEADVRSLVRRAGRQVAEAGTPEGSILSTVHVLGAYASIGSLAGAFRETGALELLSAMLCHRDRRIRRGAGAMLRALGAHDAGSRAYVLLSLSQQDGIEQHMDFDSRCTLLELFAEITSSSEHCMSFEGIHLPQV
;
A
#
# COMPACT_ATOMS: atom_id res chain seq x y z
N MET A 1 -13.15 -0.35 26.44
CA MET A 1 -13.53 -1.60 25.75
C MET A 1 -13.01 -2.76 26.59
N VAL A 2 -13.88 -3.63 27.09
CA VAL A 2 -13.48 -4.74 27.98
C VAL A 2 -13.31 -5.99 27.11
N ASN A 3 -12.05 -6.35 26.81
CA ASN A 3 -11.75 -7.59 26.08
C ASN A 3 -11.92 -8.78 27.04
N GLN A 4 -12.88 -9.67 26.77
CA GLN A 4 -13.15 -10.83 27.59
C GLN A 4 -12.31 -12.01 27.07
N LYS A 5 -11.55 -12.69 27.94
CA LYS A 5 -10.78 -13.88 27.57
C LYS A 5 -11.63 -15.13 27.79
N HIS A 6 -11.90 -15.90 26.74
CA HIS A 6 -12.47 -17.24 26.86
C HIS A 6 -11.45 -18.27 26.35
N GLY A 7 -11.10 -19.26 27.17
CA GLY A 7 -10.25 -20.38 26.75
C GLY A 7 -8.83 -19.99 26.28
N GLY A 8 -8.27 -18.88 26.75
CA GLY A 8 -6.94 -18.39 26.34
C GLY A 8 -6.90 -17.65 25.01
N THR A 9 -8.06 -17.46 24.37
CA THR A 9 -8.24 -16.70 23.12
C THR A 9 -8.87 -15.33 23.43
N LEU A 10 -8.33 -14.27 22.84
CA LEU A 10 -8.86 -12.91 22.97
C LEU A 10 -10.14 -12.77 22.13
N LEU A 11 -11.28 -12.46 22.77
CA LEU A 11 -12.49 -12.03 22.07
C LEU A 11 -12.46 -10.50 21.97
N VAL A 12 -12.45 -10.00 20.74
CA VAL A 12 -12.49 -8.56 20.45
C VAL A 12 -13.93 -8.17 20.14
N GLN A 13 -14.50 -7.25 20.92
CA GLN A 13 -15.81 -6.67 20.61
C GLN A 13 -15.65 -5.57 19.57
N LEU A 14 -16.17 -5.81 18.35
CA LEU A 14 -16.16 -4.84 17.26
C LEU A 14 -17.42 -3.97 17.23
N GLY A 15 -18.45 -4.33 18.00
CA GLY A 15 -19.68 -3.55 18.17
C GLY A 15 -20.62 -4.17 19.19
N PRO A 16 -21.81 -3.57 19.43
CA PRO A 16 -22.76 -4.01 20.46
C PRO A 16 -23.25 -5.45 20.30
N ARG A 17 -23.15 -6.00 19.08
CA ARG A 17 -23.60 -7.36 18.73
C ARG A 17 -22.58 -8.15 17.91
N LEU A 18 -21.33 -7.72 17.80
CA LEU A 18 -20.36 -8.32 16.88
C LEU A 18 -19.05 -8.62 17.60
N GLN A 19 -18.70 -9.91 17.67
CA GLN A 19 -17.50 -10.40 18.34
C GLN A 19 -16.58 -11.07 17.32
N ALA A 20 -15.30 -10.75 17.35
CA ALA A 20 -14.29 -11.42 16.55
C ALA A 20 -13.44 -12.31 17.45
N HIS A 21 -13.20 -13.54 16.99
CA HIS A 21 -12.16 -14.39 17.57
C HIS A 21 -11.23 -14.91 16.47
N PRO A 22 -9.93 -15.05 16.77
CA PRO A 22 -8.98 -15.64 15.84
C PRO A 22 -9.29 -17.14 15.70
N GLU A 23 -9.31 -17.63 14.46
CA GLU A 23 -9.66 -19.01 14.13
C GLU A 23 -8.45 -19.78 13.62
N LYS A 24 -7.73 -19.24 12.62
CA LYS A 24 -6.66 -19.98 11.92
C LYS A 24 -5.52 -19.07 11.50
N LEU A 25 -4.30 -19.62 11.52
CA LEU A 25 -3.14 -19.02 10.88
C LEU A 25 -3.07 -19.50 9.42
N LEU A 26 -3.15 -18.57 8.47
CA LEU A 26 -3.18 -18.90 7.04
C LEU A 26 -1.80 -18.85 6.38
N ARG A 27 -0.98 -17.85 6.73
CA ARG A 27 0.29 -17.60 6.03
C ARG A 27 1.29 -16.88 6.93
N GLN A 28 2.57 -17.11 6.68
CA GLN A 28 3.67 -16.36 7.29
C GLN A 28 4.45 -15.62 6.19
N ARG A 29 4.85 -14.38 6.46
CA ARG A 29 5.77 -13.60 5.62
C ARG A 29 6.84 -12.94 6.48
N ARG A 30 7.92 -12.48 5.86
CA ARG A 30 8.83 -11.53 6.51
C ARG A 30 8.27 -10.13 6.29
N GLY A 31 8.04 -9.42 7.38
CA GLY A 31 7.67 -8.02 7.39
C GLY A 31 8.82 -7.14 6.90
N HIS A 32 8.53 -5.86 6.69
CA HIS A 32 9.50 -4.87 6.20
C HIS A 32 10.68 -4.65 7.18
N ASP A 33 10.48 -4.98 8.45
CA ASP A 33 11.47 -4.94 9.53
C ASP A 33 12.29 -6.25 9.67
N GLY A 34 12.06 -7.22 8.78
CA GLY A 34 12.68 -8.55 8.84
C GLY A 34 12.09 -9.48 9.90
N ARG A 35 11.08 -9.04 10.68
CA ARG A 35 10.38 -9.87 11.66
C ARG A 35 9.29 -10.70 10.99
N PRO A 36 8.91 -11.87 11.54
CA PRO A 36 7.86 -12.69 10.97
C PRO A 36 6.47 -12.09 11.25
N GLU A 37 5.71 -11.87 10.19
CA GLU A 37 4.30 -11.50 10.23
C GLU A 37 3.42 -12.68 9.85
N TYR A 38 2.25 -12.75 10.47
CA TYR A 38 1.33 -13.87 10.44
C TYR A 38 -0.05 -13.41 9.98
N LEU A 39 -0.56 -13.97 8.89
CA LEU A 39 -1.92 -13.72 8.42
C LEU A 39 -2.88 -14.59 9.21
N VAL A 40 -3.65 -13.97 10.08
CA VAL A 40 -4.62 -14.62 10.96
C VAL A 40 -6.01 -14.40 10.39
N GLN A 41 -6.77 -15.48 10.23
CA GLN A 41 -8.19 -15.44 9.92
C GLN A 41 -8.99 -15.35 11.23
N TRP A 42 -9.86 -14.37 11.30
CA TRP A 42 -10.77 -14.08 12.39
C TRP A 42 -12.20 -14.38 11.94
N SER A 43 -12.95 -15.12 12.74
CA SER A 43 -14.39 -15.34 12.54
C SER A 43 -15.18 -14.30 13.29
N LEU A 44 -16.14 -13.69 12.60
CA LEU A 44 -17.09 -12.75 13.15
C LEU A 44 -18.35 -13.52 13.58
N LEU A 45 -18.71 -13.38 14.86
CA LEU A 45 -19.94 -13.91 15.41
C LEU A 45 -20.90 -12.74 15.63
N SER A 46 -22.05 -12.77 14.94
CA SER A 46 -23.17 -11.88 15.25
C SER A 46 -23.95 -12.47 16.43
N SER A 47 -24.14 -11.68 17.46
CA SER A 47 -24.93 -12.03 18.65
C SER A 47 -26.43 -11.83 18.39
N GLU A 48 -26.96 -12.25 17.24
CA GLU A 48 -28.42 -12.31 16.99
C GLU A 48 -29.01 -13.70 17.26
N GLU A 49 -28.18 -14.74 17.39
CA GLU A 49 -28.66 -16.12 17.58
C GLU A 49 -28.84 -16.58 19.04
N ARG A 50 -28.45 -15.77 20.04
CA ARG A 50 -28.51 -16.19 21.45
C ARG A 50 -29.74 -15.72 22.24
N ALA A 51 -30.65 -14.96 21.64
CA ALA A 51 -31.76 -14.37 22.38
C ALA A 51 -33.07 -14.25 21.59
N ALA A 52 -33.56 -15.32 20.96
CA ALA A 52 -34.98 -15.41 20.60
C ALA A 52 -35.39 -16.86 20.31
N GLY A 53 -35.95 -17.54 21.32
CA GLY A 53 -36.93 -18.57 21.04
C GLY A 53 -38.16 -17.89 20.44
N GLY A 54 -38.42 -18.08 19.14
CA GLY A 54 -39.65 -17.59 18.53
C GLY A 54 -39.59 -17.37 17.02
N SER A 55 -39.94 -18.43 16.28
CA SER A 55 -40.75 -18.42 15.03
C SER A 55 -40.46 -17.38 13.93
N GLY A 56 -39.95 -17.85 12.78
CA GLY A 56 -40.14 -17.15 11.50
C GLY A 56 -39.07 -17.44 10.46
N ALA A 57 -39.40 -18.27 9.48
CA ALA A 57 -38.56 -18.76 8.39
C ALA A 57 -37.72 -17.69 7.64
N SER A 58 -36.42 -17.98 7.51
CA SER A 58 -35.60 -17.71 6.31
C SER A 58 -34.27 -18.46 6.47
N CYS A 59 -34.25 -19.71 6.00
CA CYS A 59 -33.02 -20.46 5.82
C CYS A 59 -32.24 -19.84 4.65
N GLY A 60 -31.28 -18.98 4.98
CA GLY A 60 -30.17 -18.61 4.13
C GLY A 60 -28.91 -18.86 4.94
N GLU A 61 -28.06 -19.78 4.48
CA GLU A 61 -26.81 -20.17 5.13
C GLU A 61 -26.01 -18.92 5.54
N SER A 62 -26.02 -18.56 6.83
CA SER A 62 -25.20 -17.47 7.37
C SER A 62 -23.76 -17.95 7.42
N ARG A 63 -23.10 -17.88 6.27
CA ARG A 63 -21.66 -18.13 6.15
C ARG A 63 -20.96 -17.27 7.19
N PRO A 64 -20.16 -17.83 8.12
CA PRO A 64 -19.43 -17.02 9.07
C PRO A 64 -18.58 -16.01 8.29
N GLU A 65 -18.79 -14.72 8.56
CA GLU A 65 -18.00 -13.68 7.93
C GLU A 65 -16.60 -13.74 8.53
N HIS A 66 -15.58 -13.85 7.67
CA HIS A 66 -14.20 -13.94 8.11
C HIS A 66 -13.44 -12.70 7.69
N ILE A 67 -12.63 -12.16 8.59
CA ILE A 67 -11.66 -11.10 8.30
C ILE A 67 -10.27 -11.67 8.45
N SER A 68 -9.40 -11.42 7.47
CA SER A 68 -7.99 -11.81 7.57
C SER A 68 -7.14 -10.58 7.88
N MET A 69 -6.24 -10.69 8.85
CA MET A 69 -5.39 -9.59 9.31
C MET A 69 -3.95 -10.06 9.51
N TRP A 70 -2.99 -9.27 9.05
CA TRP A 70 -1.58 -9.51 9.34
C TRP A 70 -1.27 -9.03 10.76
N MET A 71 -0.56 -9.86 11.52
CA MET A 71 -0.18 -9.59 12.90
C MET A 71 1.27 -9.99 13.12
N SER A 72 1.96 -9.28 14.00
CA SER A 72 3.30 -9.64 14.47
C SER A 72 3.26 -10.89 15.37
N ALA A 73 4.44 -11.49 15.59
CA ALA A 73 4.60 -12.59 16.53
C ALA A 73 4.14 -12.22 17.96
N GLU A 74 4.39 -10.99 18.38
CA GLU A 74 4.07 -10.48 19.71
C GLU A 74 2.56 -10.31 19.90
N GLU A 75 1.88 -9.73 18.90
CA GLU A 75 0.43 -9.55 18.90
C GLU A 75 -0.30 -10.89 18.83
N LEU A 76 0.22 -11.85 18.05
CA LEU A 76 -0.34 -13.20 17.97
C LEU A 76 -0.17 -13.95 19.29
N CYS A 77 0.99 -13.82 19.97
CA CYS A 77 1.19 -14.35 21.32
C CYS A 77 0.21 -13.76 22.33
N ALA A 78 -0.08 -12.45 22.23
CA ALA A 78 -1.03 -11.78 23.12
C ALA A 78 -2.48 -12.19 22.86
N CYS A 79 -2.84 -12.44 21.60
CA CYS A 79 -4.21 -12.77 21.20
C CYS A 79 -4.52 -14.27 21.29
N CYS A 80 -3.56 -15.13 20.93
CA CYS A 80 -3.72 -16.58 20.78
C CYS A 80 -2.39 -17.35 20.83
N PRO A 81 -1.89 -17.70 22.03
CA PRO A 81 -0.67 -18.48 22.14
C PRO A 81 -0.79 -19.90 21.54
N VAL A 82 -1.99 -20.45 21.42
CA VAL A 82 -2.24 -21.82 20.93
C VAL A 82 -2.06 -21.95 19.41
N LEU A 83 -2.37 -20.90 18.64
CA LEU A 83 -2.25 -20.93 17.16
C LEU A 83 -0.78 -20.92 16.70
N LEU A 84 0.11 -20.31 17.49
CA LEU A 84 1.56 -20.37 17.27
C LEU A 84 2.15 -21.76 17.57
N ALA A 85 1.56 -22.52 18.50
CA ALA A 85 2.04 -23.84 18.88
C ALA A 85 1.73 -24.92 17.82
N HIS A 86 0.65 -24.77 17.04
CA HIS A 86 0.27 -25.71 15.99
C HIS A 86 0.88 -25.39 14.61
N GLY A 87 1.41 -24.18 14.39
CA GLY A 87 2.14 -23.82 13.15
C GLY A 87 3.52 -24.46 12.99
N ARG A 88 3.96 -25.34 13.90
CA ARG A 88 5.27 -26.01 13.85
C ARG A 88 5.24 -27.47 13.41
N SER A 89 4.10 -28.04 13.03
CA SER A 89 4.00 -29.45 12.65
C SER A 89 3.12 -29.66 11.43
N GLU A 90 3.71 -29.57 10.24
CA GLU A 90 3.53 -30.48 9.08
C GLU A 90 4.01 -29.80 7.80
N GLY A 91 5.20 -30.21 7.34
CA GLY A 91 5.82 -29.82 6.08
C GLY A 91 7.16 -30.56 5.95
N PRO A 92 7.47 -31.24 4.83
CA PRO A 92 8.57 -32.21 4.79
C PRO A 92 9.93 -31.55 5.03
N ARG A 93 10.72 -32.16 5.93
CA ARG A 93 12.15 -31.86 6.10
C ARG A 93 12.90 -32.16 4.80
N LEU A 94 13.06 -31.17 3.94
CA LEU A 94 14.12 -31.16 2.95
C LEU A 94 15.43 -30.83 3.69
N LYS A 95 16.23 -31.89 3.85
CA LYS A 95 17.61 -31.96 4.33
C LYS A 95 18.30 -30.62 4.58
N GLU A 96 18.67 -30.42 5.85
CA GLU A 96 19.90 -29.72 6.21
C GLU A 96 21.06 -30.28 5.37
N GLU A 97 21.65 -29.45 4.51
CA GLU A 97 23.05 -29.59 4.19
C GLU A 97 23.84 -28.63 5.09
N LYS A 98 24.60 -29.25 5.97
CA LYS A 98 25.52 -28.68 6.94
C LYS A 98 26.55 -27.79 6.25
N ALA A 99 26.56 -26.51 6.60
CA ALA A 99 27.71 -25.64 6.33
C ALA A 99 28.93 -26.10 7.14
N PRO A 100 30.15 -25.86 6.62
CA PRO A 100 31.20 -25.27 7.42
C PRO A 100 31.53 -23.88 6.87
N GLY A 101 31.73 -22.95 7.80
CA GLY A 101 31.78 -21.53 7.51
C GLY A 101 32.92 -21.08 6.61
N ALA A 102 32.63 -20.03 5.86
CA ALA A 102 33.52 -18.92 5.57
C ALA A 102 32.62 -17.69 5.40
N ALA A 103 33.01 -16.56 5.96
CA ALA A 103 32.28 -15.30 5.88
C ALA A 103 32.02 -14.94 4.40
N ALA A 104 30.77 -14.99 3.98
CA ALA A 104 30.32 -14.52 2.68
C ALA A 104 29.04 -13.71 2.88
N ALA A 105 29.01 -12.54 2.24
CA ALA A 105 27.98 -11.51 2.26
C ALA A 105 26.55 -12.06 2.10
N PRO A 106 25.51 -11.30 2.54
CA PRO A 106 24.12 -11.69 2.34
C PRO A 106 23.83 -11.93 0.84
N PRO A 107 22.84 -12.79 0.51
CA PRO A 107 22.51 -13.07 -0.88
C PRO A 107 22.10 -11.75 -1.52
N ALA A 108 22.83 -11.34 -2.56
CA ALA A 108 22.43 -10.23 -3.38
C ALA A 108 21.02 -10.56 -3.93
N GLU A 109 19.99 -9.90 -3.40
CA GLU A 109 18.86 -9.43 -4.21
C GLU A 109 19.44 -9.11 -5.58
N ALA A 110 18.95 -9.76 -6.63
CA ALA A 110 19.50 -9.64 -7.98
C ALA A 110 19.69 -8.14 -8.28
N ALA A 111 20.91 -7.65 -8.07
CA ALA A 111 21.19 -6.24 -8.13
C ALA A 111 20.93 -5.91 -9.59
N LEU A 112 19.93 -5.07 -9.85
CA LEU A 112 19.73 -4.49 -11.15
C LEU A 112 21.11 -3.98 -11.57
N ASP A 113 21.63 -4.54 -12.66
CA ASP A 113 22.93 -4.14 -13.15
C ASP A 113 22.89 -2.63 -13.38
N GLU A 114 23.89 -1.92 -12.87
CA GLU A 114 23.93 -0.45 -12.89
C GLU A 114 23.76 0.07 -14.33
N ALA A 115 24.29 -0.66 -15.31
CA ALA A 115 24.12 -0.34 -16.73
C ALA A 115 22.66 -0.49 -17.20
N SER A 116 21.94 -1.52 -16.72
CA SER A 116 20.52 -1.72 -17.02
C SER A 116 19.65 -0.63 -16.39
N LEU A 117 19.96 -0.21 -15.16
CA LEU A 117 19.25 0.88 -14.50
C LEU A 117 19.42 2.19 -15.28
N LEU A 118 20.64 2.52 -15.71
CA LEU A 118 20.93 3.70 -16.53
C LEU A 118 20.21 3.68 -17.88
N GLU A 119 20.05 2.51 -18.49
CA GLU A 119 19.24 2.34 -19.72
C GLU A 119 17.76 2.64 -19.44
N MET A 120 17.19 2.10 -18.36
CA MET A 120 15.81 2.37 -17.96
C MET A 120 15.59 3.85 -17.64
N GLU A 121 16.54 4.53 -16.99
CA GLU A 121 16.48 5.97 -16.77
C GLU A 121 16.49 6.76 -18.08
N ALA A 122 17.32 6.34 -19.05
CA ALA A 122 17.35 6.95 -20.37
C ALA A 122 16.02 6.74 -21.13
N ASP A 123 15.41 5.58 -20.98
CA ASP A 123 14.09 5.29 -21.54
C ASP A 123 13.02 6.15 -20.87
N VAL A 124 13.02 6.29 -19.54
CA VAL A 124 12.13 7.23 -18.82
C VAL A 124 12.29 8.65 -19.35
N ARG A 125 13.53 9.14 -19.52
CA ARG A 125 13.81 10.45 -20.12
C ARG A 125 13.22 10.59 -21.53
N SER A 126 13.32 9.55 -22.35
CA SER A 126 12.78 9.55 -23.72
C SER A 126 11.25 9.53 -23.73
N LEU A 127 10.65 8.67 -22.91
CA LEU A 127 9.21 8.47 -22.80
C LEU A 127 8.50 9.69 -22.21
N VAL A 128 9.06 10.35 -21.18
CA VAL A 128 8.50 11.60 -20.63
C VAL A 128 8.51 12.69 -21.69
N ARG A 129 9.63 12.86 -22.42
CA ARG A 129 9.69 13.82 -23.54
C ARG A 129 8.70 13.49 -24.64
N ARG A 130 8.53 12.21 -24.96
CA ARG A 130 7.57 11.74 -25.96
C ARG A 130 6.14 12.03 -25.51
N ALA A 131 5.76 11.67 -24.29
CA ALA A 131 4.45 11.95 -23.74
C ALA A 131 4.17 13.46 -23.69
N GLY A 132 5.15 14.28 -23.33
CA GLY A 132 5.04 15.74 -23.39
C GLY A 132 4.73 16.27 -24.78
N ARG A 133 5.44 15.80 -25.82
CA ARG A 133 5.10 16.14 -27.20
C ARG A 133 3.70 15.68 -27.57
N GLN A 134 3.34 14.45 -27.20
CA GLN A 134 2.02 13.90 -27.52
C GLN A 134 0.88 14.65 -26.82
N VAL A 135 1.10 15.20 -25.63
CA VAL A 135 0.09 15.98 -24.90
C VAL A 135 -0.01 17.42 -25.42
N ALA A 136 1.10 17.99 -25.92
CA ALA A 136 1.14 19.33 -26.48
C ALA A 136 0.64 19.41 -27.93
N GLU A 137 0.82 18.36 -28.73
CA GLU A 137 0.41 18.29 -30.12
C GLU A 137 -1.12 18.14 -30.26
N ALA A 138 -1.78 19.16 -30.80
CA ALA A 138 -3.20 19.11 -31.09
C ALA A 138 -3.48 18.16 -32.28
N GLY A 139 -3.75 16.88 -32.01
CA GLY A 139 -4.12 15.89 -33.04
C GLY A 139 -3.54 14.49 -32.84
N THR A 140 -2.75 14.27 -31.80
CA THR A 140 -2.29 12.94 -31.40
C THR A 140 -3.47 12.09 -30.90
N PRO A 141 -3.58 10.83 -31.38
CA PRO A 141 -4.60 9.92 -30.88
C PRO A 141 -4.43 9.68 -29.38
N GLU A 142 -5.51 9.73 -28.61
CA GLU A 142 -5.50 9.54 -27.15
C GLU A 142 -4.95 8.17 -26.77
N GLY A 143 -5.18 7.16 -27.60
CA GLY A 143 -4.60 5.82 -27.44
C GLY A 143 -3.06 5.81 -27.47
N SER A 144 -2.44 6.70 -28.25
CA SER A 144 -0.97 6.82 -28.31
C SER A 144 -0.42 7.44 -27.02
N ILE A 145 -1.09 8.47 -26.50
CA ILE A 145 -0.74 9.09 -25.20
C ILE A 145 -0.88 8.04 -24.10
N LEU A 146 -2.03 7.35 -24.04
CA LEU A 146 -2.30 6.32 -23.04
C LEU A 146 -1.27 5.20 -23.06
N SER A 147 -0.85 4.75 -24.26
CA SER A 147 0.18 3.71 -24.36
C SER A 147 1.50 4.13 -23.71
N THR A 148 1.97 5.36 -23.97
CA THR A 148 3.19 5.90 -23.37
C THR A 148 3.03 6.05 -21.85
N VAL A 149 1.87 6.53 -21.40
CA VAL A 149 1.55 6.76 -19.99
C VAL A 149 1.48 5.45 -19.20
N HIS A 150 0.94 4.38 -19.78
CA HIS A 150 0.92 3.07 -19.13
C HIS A 150 2.33 2.51 -18.92
N VAL A 151 3.22 2.65 -19.90
CA VAL A 151 4.63 2.23 -19.76
C VAL A 151 5.34 3.09 -18.71
N LEU A 152 5.14 4.40 -18.75
CA LEU A 152 5.66 5.31 -17.72
C LEU A 152 5.13 4.98 -16.32
N GLY A 153 3.86 4.56 -16.20
CA GLY A 153 3.28 4.11 -14.94
C GLY A 153 3.91 2.83 -14.40
N ALA A 154 4.29 1.89 -15.28
CA ALA A 154 5.05 0.73 -14.88
C ALA A 154 6.44 1.13 -14.35
N TYR A 155 7.16 2.03 -15.03
CA TYR A 155 8.44 2.54 -14.53
C TYR A 155 8.29 3.36 -13.24
N ALA A 156 7.22 4.14 -13.10
CA ALA A 156 6.94 4.91 -11.89
C ALA A 156 6.68 4.02 -10.67
N SER A 157 6.37 2.73 -10.85
CA SER A 157 6.26 1.75 -9.76
C SER A 157 7.61 1.21 -9.28
N ILE A 158 8.73 1.59 -9.94
CA ILE A 158 10.09 1.19 -9.58
C ILE A 158 10.75 2.34 -8.81
N GLY A 159 10.95 2.17 -7.51
CA GLY A 159 11.46 3.24 -6.64
C GLY A 159 12.84 3.76 -7.02
N SER A 160 13.74 2.92 -7.54
CA SER A 160 15.06 3.36 -8.00
C SER A 160 15.02 4.34 -9.17
N LEU A 161 13.94 4.35 -9.96
CA LEU A 161 13.76 5.29 -11.07
C LEU A 161 13.13 6.62 -10.66
N ALA A 162 12.68 6.77 -9.41
CA ALA A 162 12.02 7.99 -8.95
C ALA A 162 12.86 9.25 -9.22
N GLY A 163 14.19 9.16 -9.06
CA GLY A 163 15.12 10.24 -9.40
C GLY A 163 15.01 10.71 -10.85
N ALA A 164 15.00 9.79 -11.81
CA ALA A 164 14.89 10.10 -13.24
C ALA A 164 13.57 10.82 -13.59
N PHE A 165 12.47 10.49 -12.92
CA PHE A 165 11.19 11.21 -13.09
C PHE A 165 11.27 12.66 -12.59
N ARG A 166 12.02 12.92 -11.51
CA ARG A 166 12.22 14.29 -10.99
C ARG A 166 13.07 15.13 -11.92
N GLU A 167 14.15 14.56 -12.44
CA GLU A 167 15.09 15.26 -13.33
C GLU A 167 14.50 15.60 -14.70
N THR A 168 13.48 14.84 -15.12
CA THR A 168 12.85 15.00 -16.44
C THR A 168 11.72 16.01 -16.49
N GLY A 169 11.29 16.54 -15.34
CA GLY A 169 10.07 17.35 -15.26
C GLY A 169 8.81 16.53 -15.53
N ALA A 170 8.77 15.28 -15.04
CA ALA A 170 7.61 14.42 -15.23
C ALA A 170 6.37 14.96 -14.50
N LEU A 171 6.54 15.74 -13.42
CA LEU A 171 5.41 16.31 -12.70
C LEU A 171 4.68 17.40 -13.49
N GLU A 172 5.41 18.23 -14.23
CA GLU A 172 4.84 19.25 -15.12
C GLU A 172 4.00 18.59 -16.22
N LEU A 173 4.50 17.49 -16.79
CA LEU A 173 3.74 16.67 -17.73
C LEU A 173 2.47 16.10 -17.09
N LEU A 174 2.58 15.50 -15.91
CA LEU A 174 1.45 14.88 -15.21
C LEU A 174 0.38 15.92 -14.86
N SER A 175 0.79 17.11 -14.44
CA SER A 175 -0.12 18.23 -14.19
C SER A 175 -0.83 18.70 -15.46
N ALA A 176 -0.14 18.80 -16.58
CA ALA A 176 -0.78 19.09 -17.87
C ALA A 176 -1.79 18.00 -18.25
N MET A 177 -1.46 16.72 -17.99
CA MET A 177 -2.35 15.59 -18.25
C MET A 177 -3.56 15.54 -17.32
N LEU A 178 -3.45 16.00 -16.07
CA LEU A 178 -4.59 16.14 -15.15
C LEU A 178 -5.65 17.12 -15.69
N CYS A 179 -5.26 18.06 -16.54
CA CYS A 179 -6.18 18.99 -17.21
C CYS A 179 -6.63 18.51 -18.60
N HIS A 180 -6.27 17.29 -19.02
CA HIS A 180 -6.61 16.77 -20.34
C HIS A 180 -8.11 16.46 -20.46
N ARG A 181 -8.70 16.58 -21.66
CA ARG A 181 -10.14 16.33 -21.90
C ARG A 181 -10.53 14.86 -21.70
N ASP A 182 -9.66 13.92 -22.06
CA ASP A 182 -9.86 12.49 -21.87
C ASP A 182 -9.68 12.05 -20.40
N ARG A 183 -10.72 11.44 -19.82
CA ARG A 183 -10.74 10.94 -18.44
C ARG A 183 -9.71 9.84 -18.17
N ARG A 184 -9.39 9.01 -19.17
CA ARG A 184 -8.39 7.94 -19.04
C ARG A 184 -6.99 8.51 -18.88
N ILE A 185 -6.68 9.59 -19.62
CA ILE A 185 -5.39 10.29 -19.53
C ILE A 185 -5.26 10.93 -18.14
N ARG A 186 -6.32 11.59 -17.64
CA ARG A 186 -6.36 12.13 -16.28
C ARG A 186 -6.14 11.06 -15.21
N ARG A 187 -6.84 9.92 -15.32
CA ARG A 187 -6.67 8.78 -14.41
C ARG A 187 -5.27 8.18 -14.47
N GLY A 188 -4.69 8.07 -15.67
CA GLY A 188 -3.31 7.62 -15.86
C GLY A 188 -2.32 8.54 -15.14
N ALA A 189 -2.50 9.87 -15.27
CA ALA A 189 -1.68 10.84 -14.56
C ALA A 189 -1.81 10.70 -13.03
N GLY A 190 -3.04 10.59 -12.51
CA GLY A 190 -3.27 10.39 -11.08
C GLY A 190 -2.67 9.09 -10.54
N ALA A 191 -2.75 7.99 -11.30
CA ALA A 191 -2.13 6.72 -10.94
C ALA A 191 -0.60 6.82 -10.90
N MET A 192 0.01 7.52 -11.87
CA MET A 192 1.45 7.76 -11.88
C MET A 192 1.92 8.62 -10.70
N LEU A 193 1.21 9.71 -10.39
CA LEU A 193 1.51 10.55 -9.22
C LEU A 193 1.47 9.74 -7.92
N ARG A 194 0.48 8.85 -7.79
CA ARG A 194 0.35 7.96 -6.64
C ARG A 194 1.51 6.96 -6.57
N ALA A 195 1.91 6.36 -7.69
CA ALA A 195 3.07 5.47 -7.76
C ALA A 195 4.37 6.17 -7.37
N LEU A 196 4.61 7.38 -7.90
CA LEU A 196 5.80 8.18 -7.56
C LEU A 196 5.82 8.58 -6.07
N GLY A 197 4.67 8.94 -5.50
CA GLY A 197 4.54 9.24 -4.08
C GLY A 197 4.66 8.01 -3.17
N ALA A 198 4.42 6.79 -3.65
CA ALA A 198 4.39 5.62 -2.77
C ALA A 198 5.78 5.19 -2.22
N HIS A 199 6.87 5.57 -2.89
CA HIS A 199 8.21 4.99 -2.61
C HIS A 199 8.84 5.45 -1.30
N ASP A 200 8.95 6.75 -1.07
CA ASP A 200 9.67 7.30 0.08
C ASP A 200 9.16 8.71 0.46
N ALA A 201 9.52 9.16 1.66
CA ALA A 201 9.07 10.45 2.19
C ALA A 201 9.55 11.64 1.35
N GLY A 202 10.73 11.55 0.73
CA GLY A 202 11.25 12.57 -0.16
C GLY A 202 10.46 12.63 -1.47
N SER A 203 10.13 11.48 -2.06
CA SER A 203 9.28 11.42 -3.25
C SER A 203 7.86 11.92 -2.98
N ARG A 204 7.29 11.62 -1.80
CA ARG A 204 6.00 12.21 -1.34
C ARG A 204 6.06 13.72 -1.24
N ALA A 205 7.04 14.23 -0.50
CA ALA A 205 7.21 15.66 -0.30
C ALA A 205 7.40 16.38 -1.64
N TYR A 206 8.20 15.81 -2.54
CA TYR A 206 8.42 16.34 -3.87
C TYR A 206 7.12 16.45 -4.67
N VAL A 207 6.33 15.37 -4.77
CA VAL A 207 5.04 15.39 -5.49
C VAL A 207 4.10 16.44 -4.90
N LEU A 208 3.94 16.48 -3.57
CA LEU A 208 3.04 17.43 -2.92
C LEU A 208 3.48 18.89 -3.10
N LEU A 209 4.76 19.18 -2.90
CA LEU A 209 5.30 20.53 -3.05
C LEU A 209 5.11 21.02 -4.49
N SER A 210 5.46 20.20 -5.47
CA SER A 210 5.30 20.55 -6.88
C SER A 210 3.84 20.78 -7.28
N LEU A 211 2.90 19.96 -6.78
CA LEU A 211 1.47 20.18 -7.03
C LEU A 211 0.93 21.43 -6.34
N SER A 212 1.39 21.72 -5.11
CA SER A 212 0.98 22.91 -4.35
C SER A 212 1.48 24.23 -4.95
N GLN A 213 2.63 24.20 -5.62
CA GLN A 213 3.22 25.37 -6.27
C GLN A 213 2.56 25.71 -7.61
N GLN A 214 1.68 24.84 -8.13
CA GLN A 214 0.98 25.11 -9.37
C GLN A 214 -0.25 25.97 -9.11
N ASP A 215 -0.10 27.27 -9.35
CA ASP A 215 -1.16 28.24 -9.25
C ASP A 215 -2.38 27.85 -10.10
N GLY A 216 -3.51 27.62 -9.44
CA GLY A 216 -4.78 27.39 -10.12
C GLY A 216 -4.91 26.02 -10.82
N ILE A 217 -4.10 25.02 -10.45
CA ILE A 217 -4.28 23.64 -10.94
C ILE A 217 -5.74 23.17 -10.72
N GLU A 218 -6.32 23.51 -9.57
CA GLU A 218 -7.70 23.19 -9.21
C GLU A 218 -8.72 23.80 -10.17
N GLN A 219 -8.49 25.02 -10.66
CA GLN A 219 -9.46 25.77 -11.47
C GLN A 219 -9.73 25.12 -12.83
N HIS A 220 -8.75 24.38 -13.35
CA HIS A 220 -8.78 23.74 -14.67
C HIS A 220 -9.13 22.25 -14.63
N MET A 221 -9.18 21.66 -13.42
CA MET A 221 -9.53 20.26 -13.21
C MET A 221 -11.04 20.05 -13.05
N ASP A 222 -11.52 18.88 -13.50
CA ASP A 222 -12.87 18.40 -13.19
C ASP A 222 -12.96 17.88 -11.75
N PHE A 223 -14.20 17.67 -11.27
CA PHE A 223 -14.46 17.20 -9.91
C PHE A 223 -13.73 15.89 -9.59
N ASP A 224 -13.73 14.92 -10.50
CA ASP A 224 -13.04 13.64 -10.34
C ASP A 224 -11.53 13.79 -10.12
N SER A 225 -10.88 14.67 -10.88
CA SER A 225 -9.43 14.88 -10.75
C SER A 225 -9.09 15.63 -9.46
N ARG A 226 -9.95 16.56 -9.03
CA ARG A 226 -9.82 17.20 -7.71
C ARG A 226 -9.98 16.19 -6.58
N CYS A 227 -10.95 15.27 -6.66
CA CYS A 227 -11.10 14.18 -5.70
C CYS A 227 -9.87 13.28 -5.67
N THR A 228 -9.32 12.92 -6.85
CA THR A 228 -8.11 12.09 -6.95
C THR A 228 -6.91 12.78 -6.30
N LEU A 229 -6.74 14.10 -6.48
CA LEU A 229 -5.69 14.84 -5.79
C LEU A 229 -5.92 14.88 -4.29
N LEU A 230 -7.15 15.17 -3.84
CA LEU A 230 -7.48 15.18 -2.41
C LEU A 230 -7.24 13.82 -1.75
N GLU A 231 -7.57 12.72 -2.44
CA GLU A 231 -7.21 11.37 -1.99
C GLU A 231 -5.70 11.19 -1.90
N LEU A 232 -4.94 11.66 -2.89
CA LEU A 232 -3.48 11.58 -2.88
C LEU A 232 -2.88 12.42 -1.73
N PHE A 233 -3.40 13.62 -1.47
CA PHE A 233 -3.04 14.42 -0.29
C PHE A 233 -3.39 13.70 1.02
N ALA A 234 -4.58 13.12 1.11
CA ALA A 234 -5.04 12.39 2.30
C ALA A 234 -4.21 11.12 2.55
N GLU A 235 -3.89 10.36 1.50
CA GLU A 235 -3.05 9.16 1.55
C GLU A 235 -1.62 9.51 1.99
N ILE A 236 -1.06 10.60 1.47
CA ILE A 236 0.29 11.04 1.85
C ILE A 236 0.32 11.56 3.29
N THR A 237 -0.67 12.34 3.72
CA THR A 237 -0.75 12.87 5.10
C THR A 237 -1.15 11.81 6.13
N SER A 238 -1.82 10.73 5.73
CA SER A 238 -2.10 9.59 6.61
C SER A 238 -0.95 8.59 6.69
N SER A 239 -0.15 8.43 5.62
CA SER A 239 1.05 7.58 5.61
C SER A 239 2.21 8.12 6.46
N SER A 240 2.08 9.31 7.05
CA SER A 240 2.97 9.78 8.10
C SER A 240 2.70 9.05 9.41
N GLU A 241 2.94 7.74 9.44
CA GLU A 241 3.12 6.97 10.67
C GLU A 241 4.49 7.25 11.33
N HIS A 242 5.23 8.27 10.86
CA HIS A 242 6.08 9.03 11.78
C HIS A 242 5.19 10.03 12.50
N CYS A 243 4.45 9.52 13.48
CA CYS A 243 4.16 10.29 14.66
C CYS A 243 5.49 10.92 15.07
N MET A 244 5.65 12.24 14.92
CA MET A 244 6.68 12.94 15.66
C MET A 244 6.40 12.58 17.12
N SER A 245 7.15 11.64 17.67
CA SER A 245 7.12 11.39 19.11
C SER A 245 7.57 12.70 19.73
N PHE A 246 6.61 13.50 20.22
CA PHE A 246 6.87 14.71 21.00
C PHE A 246 7.39 14.38 22.40
N GLU A 247 8.06 13.25 22.55
CA GLU A 247 8.72 12.83 23.77
C GLU A 247 10.04 13.61 23.88
N GLY A 248 9.93 14.90 24.23
CA GLY A 248 11.08 15.75 24.54
C GLY A 248 11.00 17.23 24.12
N ILE A 249 10.03 17.65 23.30
CA ILE A 249 9.93 19.07 22.92
C ILE A 249 9.04 19.80 23.93
N HIS A 250 9.66 20.50 24.88
CA HIS A 250 8.98 21.44 25.76
C HIS A 250 8.41 22.61 24.93
N LEU A 251 7.09 22.62 24.76
CA LEU A 251 6.37 23.80 24.26
C LEU A 251 6.45 24.92 25.31
N PRO A 252 6.68 26.19 24.91
CA PRO A 252 6.58 27.31 25.84
C PRO A 252 5.14 27.42 26.33
N GLN A 253 4.95 27.34 27.65
CA GLN A 253 3.67 27.63 28.29
C GLN A 253 3.36 29.12 28.13
N VAL A 254 2.16 29.43 27.63
CA VAL A 254 1.57 30.77 27.63
C VAL A 254 0.84 30.99 28.94
#